data_AF-A0A373UJB6-F1
#
_entry.id   AF-A0A373UJB6-F1
#
_cell.length_a   1.000
_cell.length_b   1.000
_cell.length_c   1.000
_cell.angle_alpha   90.00
_cell.angle_beta   90.00
_cell.angle_gamma   90.00
#
_symmetry.space_group_name_H-M   'P 1'
#
loop_
_entity.id
_entity.type
_entity.pdbx_description
1 polymer ?
#
loop_
_entity_poly.entity_id
_entity_poly.type
_entity_poly.pdbx_seq_one_letter_code
_entity_poly.pdbx_strand_id
1 'polypeptide(L)'
;MKTLWKEYGQTVITVLVAAMLLILCLWGFRIIGSGMERPAAGADVGNNMDGKMLKDIHSRQVPVIIYEDHRILTIADKIALSELFHAVDADGKELKIEITDIRNQAGKTVEDIYEKAGIYEIEVRAEDAYEKQTVSRFRIPVNGGGV
;
A
#
# COMPACT_ATOMS: atom_id res chain seq x y z
N MET A 1 15.00 82.97 -12.30
CA MET A 1 14.03 81.84 -12.31
C MET A 1 14.59 80.62 -13.07
N LYS A 2 15.71 80.01 -12.63
CA LYS A 2 16.23 78.74 -13.23
C LYS A 2 16.70 77.71 -12.19
N THR A 3 16.97 78.13 -10.96
CA THR A 3 17.37 77.26 -9.83
C THR A 3 16.20 76.52 -9.19
N LEU A 4 15.09 77.21 -8.90
CA LEU A 4 13.90 76.62 -8.25
C LEU A 4 13.38 75.37 -8.97
N TRP A 5 13.27 75.39 -10.31
CA TRP A 5 12.77 74.25 -11.09
C TRP A 5 13.62 72.98 -10.92
N LYS A 6 14.91 73.11 -10.64
CA LYS A 6 15.81 71.97 -10.44
C LYS A 6 15.67 71.39 -9.04
N GLU A 7 15.52 72.25 -8.03
CA GLU A 7 15.33 71.85 -6.64
C GLU A 7 13.96 71.20 -6.41
N TYR A 8 12.88 71.77 -6.93
CA TYR A 8 11.54 71.16 -6.83
C TYR A 8 11.45 69.81 -7.56
N GLY A 9 12.09 69.67 -8.73
CA GLY A 9 12.15 68.38 -9.42
C GLY A 9 12.90 67.32 -8.61
N GLN A 10 14.03 67.70 -7.99
CA GLN A 10 14.83 66.80 -7.18
C GLN A 10 14.12 66.39 -5.88
N THR A 11 13.41 67.30 -5.20
CA THR A 11 12.63 66.95 -4.00
C THR A 11 11.42 66.06 -4.32
N VAL A 12 10.75 66.26 -5.45
CA VAL A 12 9.65 65.37 -5.88
C VAL A 12 10.17 63.96 -6.19
N ILE A 13 11.31 63.84 -6.86
CA ILE A 13 11.92 62.53 -7.17
C ILE A 13 12.39 61.83 -5.89
N THR A 14 13.06 62.53 -4.95
CA THR A 14 13.51 61.89 -3.70
C THR A 14 12.35 61.47 -2.80
N VAL A 15 11.26 62.24 -2.74
CA VAL A 15 10.03 61.85 -2.04
C VAL A 15 9.36 60.63 -2.69
N LEU A 16 9.30 60.57 -4.02
CA LEU A 16 8.78 59.39 -4.75
C LEU A 16 9.61 58.13 -4.49
N VAL A 17 10.95 58.24 -4.54
CA VAL A 17 11.85 57.11 -4.27
C VAL A 17 11.75 56.66 -2.80
N ALA A 18 11.67 57.58 -1.85
CA ALA A 18 11.49 57.26 -0.44
C ALA A 18 10.12 56.60 -0.17
N ALA A 19 9.05 57.07 -0.80
CA ALA A 19 7.72 56.46 -0.72
C ALA A 19 7.70 55.05 -1.33
N MET A 20 8.35 54.85 -2.48
CA MET A 20 8.44 53.55 -3.14
C MET A 20 9.26 52.54 -2.33
N LEU A 21 10.35 52.99 -1.68
CA LEU A 21 11.10 52.18 -0.71
C LEU A 21 10.29 51.85 0.54
N LEU A 22 9.54 52.81 1.11
CA LEU A 22 8.65 52.54 2.25
C LEU A 22 7.57 51.53 1.90
N ILE A 23 6.98 51.61 0.70
CA ILE A 23 6.02 50.61 0.21
C ILE A 23 6.70 49.24 0.11
N LEU A 24 7.87 49.12 -0.54
CA LEU A 24 8.60 47.86 -0.62
C LEU A 24 8.96 47.29 0.76
N CYS A 25 9.40 48.13 1.70
CA CYS A 25 9.68 47.71 3.08
C CYS A 25 8.42 47.25 3.81
N LEU A 26 7.28 47.97 3.71
CA LEU A 26 6.02 47.59 4.37
C LEU A 26 5.42 46.30 3.78
N TRP A 27 5.49 46.11 2.47
CA TRP A 27 5.06 44.86 1.82
C TRP A 27 6.00 43.70 2.14
N GLY A 28 7.31 43.93 2.18
CA GLY A 28 8.30 42.93 2.61
C GLY A 28 8.17 42.52 4.07
N PHE A 29 7.91 43.46 4.99
CA PHE A 29 7.69 43.17 6.40
C PHE A 29 6.42 42.32 6.63
N ARG A 30 5.41 42.48 5.75
CA ARG A 30 4.18 41.68 5.78
C ARG A 30 4.37 40.21 5.38
N ILE A 31 5.51 39.84 4.80
CA ILE A 31 5.84 38.44 4.44
C ILE A 31 6.58 37.70 5.58
N ILE A 32 7.22 38.43 6.50
CA ILE A 32 8.02 37.84 7.60
C ILE A 32 7.31 37.92 8.96
N GLY A 33 6.34 38.84 9.12
CA GLY A 33 5.67 39.10 10.41
C GLY A 33 4.37 38.31 10.70
N SER A 34 3.76 37.64 9.71
CA SER A 34 2.53 36.85 9.92
C SER A 34 2.78 35.35 9.79
N GLY A 35 3.19 34.72 10.89
CA GLY A 35 3.22 33.27 10.99
C GLY A 35 1.81 32.69 10.92
N MET A 36 1.65 31.61 10.16
CA MET A 36 0.49 30.71 10.11
C MET A 36 -0.88 31.37 9.82
N GLU A 37 -1.35 31.25 8.58
CA GLU A 37 -2.39 30.25 8.23
C GLU A 37 -2.16 29.70 6.81
N ARG A 38 -2.05 28.37 6.68
CA ARG A 38 -2.46 27.60 5.49
C ARG A 38 -3.89 27.11 5.76
N PRO A 39 -4.75 26.75 4.78
CA PRO A 39 -4.55 26.66 3.33
C PRO A 39 -5.54 27.62 2.60
N ALA A 40 -6.11 27.45 1.39
CA ALA A 40 -5.98 26.48 0.28
C ALA A 40 -6.31 27.19 -1.05
N ALA A 41 -5.52 26.98 -2.11
CA ALA A 41 -5.90 27.32 -3.49
C ALA A 41 -5.09 26.51 -4.54
N GLY A 42 -4.90 25.21 -4.29
CA GLY A 42 -4.36 24.28 -5.29
C GLY A 42 -5.42 23.92 -6.33
N ALA A 43 -5.89 24.91 -7.10
CA ALA A 43 -6.84 24.73 -8.19
C ALA A 43 -6.11 24.33 -9.48
N ASP A 44 -5.51 23.14 -9.47
CA ASP A 44 -5.38 22.31 -10.67
C ASP A 44 -4.96 20.89 -10.28
N VAL A 45 -5.95 20.00 -10.12
CA VAL A 45 -5.71 18.55 -10.01
C VAL A 45 -6.67 17.82 -10.95
N GLY A 46 -6.59 18.17 -12.24
CA GLY A 46 -6.96 17.24 -13.31
C GLY A 46 -5.93 16.11 -13.41
N ASN A 47 -5.92 15.21 -12.41
CA ASN A 47 -5.14 13.95 -12.40
C ASN A 47 -5.47 13.03 -11.20
N ASN A 48 -6.51 13.35 -10.42
CA ASN A 48 -6.86 12.68 -9.16
C ASN A 48 -7.73 11.43 -9.29
N MET A 49 -8.06 10.98 -10.51
CA MET A 49 -8.63 9.64 -10.72
C MET A 49 -7.52 8.58 -10.76
N ASP A 50 -6.56 8.71 -11.69
CA ASP A 50 -5.42 7.80 -11.86
C ASP A 50 -4.57 7.65 -10.58
N GLY A 51 -4.15 8.76 -9.98
CA GLY A 51 -3.31 8.73 -8.77
C GLY A 51 -4.01 8.10 -7.56
N LYS A 52 -5.35 8.11 -7.52
CA LYS A 52 -6.14 7.49 -6.46
C LYS A 52 -6.34 6.00 -6.72
N MET A 53 -6.65 5.62 -7.96
CA MET A 53 -6.69 4.20 -8.38
C MET A 53 -5.35 3.49 -8.16
N LEU A 54 -4.23 4.11 -8.55
CA LEU A 54 -2.90 3.54 -8.32
C LEU A 54 -2.59 3.37 -6.83
N LYS A 55 -3.03 4.30 -5.98
CA LYS A 55 -2.85 4.22 -4.52
C LYS A 55 -3.73 3.14 -3.89
N ASP A 56 -4.98 2.98 -4.35
CA ASP A 56 -5.88 1.92 -3.88
C ASP A 56 -5.34 0.53 -4.28
N ILE A 57 -4.85 0.34 -5.52
CA ILE A 57 -4.20 -0.91 -5.95
C ILE A 57 -2.94 -1.20 -5.11
N HIS A 58 -2.14 -0.18 -4.81
CA HIS A 58 -0.94 -0.38 -3.99
C HIS A 58 -1.26 -0.71 -2.52
N SER A 59 -2.37 -0.19 -2.00
CA SER A 59 -2.82 -0.36 -0.60
C SER A 59 -3.80 -1.52 -0.40
N ARG A 60 -4.26 -2.17 -1.48
CA ARG A 60 -5.10 -3.38 -1.46
C ARG A 60 -4.44 -4.43 -0.57
N GLN A 61 -5.22 -5.01 0.35
CA GLN A 61 -4.74 -6.09 1.20
C GLN A 61 -4.36 -7.30 0.35
N VAL A 62 -3.28 -7.98 0.73
CA VAL A 62 -2.88 -9.24 0.10
C VAL A 62 -3.93 -10.32 0.38
N PRO A 63 -4.13 -11.30 -0.52
CA PRO A 63 -5.13 -12.34 -0.31
C PRO A 63 -4.85 -13.18 0.94
N VAL A 64 -5.91 -13.71 1.56
CA VAL A 64 -5.82 -14.51 2.78
C VAL A 64 -6.08 -15.98 2.43
N ILE A 65 -5.19 -16.87 2.86
CA ILE A 65 -5.36 -18.32 2.73
C ILE A 65 -5.88 -18.87 4.05
N ILE A 66 -6.98 -19.61 3.99
CA ILE A 66 -7.69 -20.21 5.11
C ILE A 66 -7.60 -21.73 4.94
N TYR A 67 -7.14 -22.43 5.98
CA TYR A 67 -7.24 -23.88 6.09
C TYR A 67 -8.45 -24.22 6.96
N GLU A 68 -9.38 -25.00 6.43
CA GLU A 68 -10.57 -25.43 7.17
C GLU A 68 -10.29 -26.71 7.98
N ASP A 69 -9.94 -26.54 9.25
CA ASP A 69 -9.62 -27.63 10.20
C ASP A 69 -10.87 -28.38 10.70
N HIS A 70 -11.74 -28.79 9.78
CA HIS A 70 -13.01 -29.46 10.07
C HIS A 70 -12.90 -30.98 10.18
N ARG A 71 -11.74 -31.58 9.85
CA ARG A 71 -11.56 -33.04 9.84
C ARG A 71 -10.11 -33.46 10.06
N ILE A 72 -9.93 -34.44 10.94
CA ILE A 72 -8.67 -35.19 11.08
C ILE A 72 -8.44 -35.99 9.81
N LEU A 73 -7.38 -35.68 9.07
CA LEU A 73 -6.99 -36.43 7.88
C LEU A 73 -6.35 -37.78 8.26
N THR A 74 -6.57 -38.78 7.42
CA THR A 74 -6.04 -40.13 7.57
C THR A 74 -5.42 -40.64 6.27
N ILE A 75 -4.52 -41.61 6.34
CA ILE A 75 -3.93 -42.26 5.14
C ILE A 75 -4.95 -43.00 4.25
N ALA A 76 -6.19 -43.18 4.73
CA ALA A 76 -7.29 -43.75 3.95
C ALA A 76 -8.04 -42.68 3.13
N ASP A 77 -7.85 -41.39 3.45
CA ASP A 77 -8.47 -40.28 2.74
C ASP A 77 -7.80 -40.06 1.38
N LYS A 78 -8.59 -39.57 0.42
CA LYS A 78 -8.15 -39.20 -0.93
C LYS A 78 -8.75 -37.86 -1.36
N ILE A 79 -8.81 -36.92 -0.41
CA ILE A 79 -9.32 -35.57 -0.63
C ILE A 79 -8.23 -34.77 -1.34
N ALA A 80 -8.53 -34.12 -2.45
CA ALA A 80 -7.53 -33.29 -3.12
C ALA A 80 -7.09 -32.16 -2.18
N LEU A 81 -5.79 -31.91 -2.05
CA LEU A 81 -5.29 -30.86 -1.15
C LEU A 81 -5.87 -29.48 -1.47
N SER A 82 -6.23 -29.24 -2.73
CA SER A 82 -6.93 -28.02 -3.17
C SER A 82 -8.33 -27.82 -2.59
N GLU A 83 -8.96 -28.87 -2.03
CA GLU A 83 -10.25 -28.81 -1.35
C GLU A 83 -10.12 -28.52 0.16
N LEU A 84 -8.90 -28.56 0.71
CA LEU A 84 -8.63 -28.31 2.14
C LEU A 84 -8.34 -26.84 2.45
N PHE A 85 -8.08 -26.04 1.42
CA PHE A 85 -7.63 -24.67 1.51
C PHE A 85 -8.50 -23.78 0.65
N HIS A 86 -8.96 -22.67 1.22
CA HIS A 86 -9.68 -21.62 0.50
C HIS A 86 -8.84 -20.35 0.54
N ALA A 87 -8.72 -19.65 -0.59
CA ALA A 87 -8.10 -18.33 -0.61
C ALA A 87 -9.14 -17.28 -0.99
N VAL A 88 -9.13 -16.14 -0.32
CA VAL A 88 -10.01 -15.01 -0.61
C VAL A 88 -9.19 -13.74 -0.82
N ASP A 89 -9.58 -12.91 -1.79
CA ASP A 89 -8.98 -11.59 -1.99
C ASP A 89 -9.59 -10.51 -1.08
N ALA A 90 -9.09 -9.28 -1.20
CA ALA A 90 -9.56 -8.14 -0.42
C ALA A 90 -11.04 -7.76 -0.65
N ASP A 91 -11.65 -8.19 -1.76
CA ASP A 91 -13.07 -8.00 -2.06
C ASP A 91 -13.94 -9.19 -1.58
N GLY A 92 -13.33 -10.20 -0.94
CA GLY A 92 -13.98 -11.42 -0.48
C GLY A 92 -14.22 -12.45 -1.58
N LYS A 93 -13.59 -12.29 -2.76
CA LYS A 93 -13.73 -13.23 -3.88
C LYS A 93 -12.79 -14.42 -3.71
N GLU A 94 -13.28 -15.62 -3.95
CA GLU A 94 -12.46 -16.83 -3.99
C GLU A 94 -11.37 -16.75 -5.08
N LEU A 95 -10.16 -17.14 -4.69
CA LEU A 95 -8.98 -17.23 -5.56
C LEU A 95 -8.56 -18.67 -5.75
N LYS A 96 -7.97 -18.94 -6.93
CA LYS A 96 -7.27 -20.20 -7.17
C LYS A 96 -6.01 -20.25 -6.32
N ILE A 97 -5.82 -21.38 -5.66
CA ILE A 97 -4.59 -21.71 -4.91
C ILE A 97 -3.66 -22.61 -5.71
N GLU A 98 -2.38 -22.54 -5.37
CA GLU A 98 -1.31 -23.38 -5.90
C GLU A 98 -0.48 -23.92 -4.74
N ILE A 99 -0.21 -25.21 -4.74
CA ILE A 99 0.64 -25.85 -3.72
C ILE A 99 2.06 -25.88 -4.29
N THR A 100 2.99 -25.18 -3.63
CA THR A 100 4.35 -24.98 -4.12
C THR A 100 5.34 -26.01 -3.58
N ASP A 101 5.11 -26.51 -2.36
CA ASP A 101 5.96 -27.52 -1.71
C ASP A 101 5.15 -28.30 -0.67
N ILE A 102 5.45 -29.58 -0.51
CA ILE A 102 4.87 -30.45 0.53
C ILE A 102 6.04 -31.17 1.20
N ARG A 103 6.27 -30.90 2.47
CA ARG A 103 7.37 -31.52 3.24
C ARG A 103 6.83 -32.45 4.30
N ASN A 104 7.42 -33.62 4.42
CA ASN A 104 7.15 -34.51 5.54
C ASN A 104 7.88 -34.06 6.82
N GLN A 105 7.61 -34.72 7.94
CA GLN A 105 8.25 -34.44 9.24
C GLN A 105 9.79 -34.54 9.24
N ALA A 106 10.40 -35.23 8.27
CA ALA A 106 11.86 -35.29 8.10
C ALA A 106 12.42 -34.13 7.25
N GLY A 107 11.58 -33.18 6.84
CA GLY A 107 11.95 -32.04 5.99
C GLY A 107 12.17 -32.39 4.51
N LYS A 108 11.85 -33.62 4.09
CA LYS A 108 11.97 -34.05 2.69
C LYS A 108 10.68 -33.67 1.93
N THR A 109 10.83 -33.07 0.75
CA THR A 109 9.71 -32.90 -0.19
C THR A 109 9.14 -34.26 -0.61
N VAL A 110 7.81 -34.33 -0.64
CA VAL A 110 6.98 -35.48 -1.04
C VAL A 110 5.91 -35.01 -2.02
N GLU A 111 5.28 -35.94 -2.74
CA GLU A 111 4.20 -35.61 -3.69
C GLU A 111 2.81 -35.62 -3.02
N ASP A 112 2.64 -36.35 -1.93
CA ASP A 112 1.36 -36.51 -1.22
C ASP A 112 1.57 -36.64 0.31
N ILE A 113 0.56 -36.28 1.08
CA ILE A 113 0.49 -36.42 2.55
C ILE A 113 -0.15 -37.74 2.99
N TYR A 114 -0.94 -38.40 2.13
CA TYR A 114 -1.69 -39.60 2.52
C TYR A 114 -0.86 -40.90 2.49
N GLU A 115 0.38 -40.90 1.98
CA GLU A 115 1.24 -42.10 1.93
C GLU A 115 1.58 -42.65 3.32
N LYS A 116 1.67 -41.79 4.35
CA LYS A 116 2.17 -42.17 5.67
C LYS A 116 1.60 -41.28 6.76
N ALA A 117 1.41 -41.85 7.95
CA ALA A 117 1.10 -41.07 9.14
C ALA A 117 2.27 -40.13 9.52
N GLY A 118 1.96 -38.88 9.83
CA GLY A 118 2.95 -37.87 10.23
C GLY A 118 2.41 -36.45 10.20
N ILE A 119 3.26 -35.49 10.59
CA ILE A 119 2.97 -34.06 10.39
C ILE A 119 3.64 -33.62 9.09
N TYR A 120 2.85 -32.98 8.22
CA TYR A 120 3.28 -32.45 6.94
C TYR A 120 3.24 -30.92 6.96
N GLU A 121 4.23 -30.27 6.35
CA GLU A 121 4.27 -28.83 6.15
C GLU A 121 3.97 -28.54 4.67
N ILE A 122 2.81 -27.96 4.40
CA ILE A 122 2.33 -27.63 3.06
C ILE A 122 2.51 -26.13 2.83
N GLU A 123 3.22 -25.76 1.78
CA GLU A 123 3.33 -24.38 1.32
C GLU A 123 2.27 -24.12 0.23
N VAL A 124 1.39 -23.16 0.51
CA VAL A 124 0.28 -22.77 -0.37
C VAL A 124 0.47 -21.32 -0.78
N ARG A 125 0.35 -21.07 -2.09
CA ARG A 125 0.42 -19.77 -2.73
C ARG A 125 -0.94 -19.40 -3.29
N ALA A 126 -1.37 -18.16 -3.07
CA ALA A 126 -2.53 -17.57 -3.70
C ALA A 126 -2.11 -16.27 -4.38
N GLU A 127 -2.68 -15.98 -5.54
CA GLU A 127 -2.40 -14.79 -6.35
C GLU A 127 -3.72 -14.17 -6.79
N ASP A 128 -3.89 -12.87 -6.52
CA ASP A 128 -5.08 -12.13 -6.93
C ASP A 128 -4.95 -11.58 -8.36
N ALA A 129 -6.06 -11.02 -8.89
CA ALA A 129 -6.09 -10.44 -10.23
C ALA A 129 -5.26 -9.16 -10.41
N TYR A 130 -4.61 -8.68 -9.34
CA TYR A 130 -3.75 -7.50 -9.27
C TYR A 130 -2.29 -7.87 -8.97
N GLU A 131 -1.90 -9.13 -9.22
CA GLU A 131 -0.56 -9.68 -9.01
C GLU A 131 -0.10 -9.63 -7.53
N LYS A 132 -1.04 -9.47 -6.58
CA LYS A 132 -0.74 -9.56 -5.14
C LYS A 132 -0.72 -11.02 -4.73
N GLN A 133 0.43 -11.44 -4.21
CA GLN A 133 0.68 -12.84 -3.85
C GLN A 133 0.80 -12.99 -2.33
N THR A 134 0.19 -14.06 -1.82
CA THR A 134 0.40 -14.54 -0.45
C THR A 134 0.93 -15.96 -0.50
N VAL A 135 1.98 -16.23 0.27
CA VAL A 135 2.48 -17.58 0.51
C VAL A 135 2.30 -17.88 1.99
N SER A 136 1.69 -19.01 2.33
CA SER A 136 1.45 -19.44 3.71
C SER A 136 1.83 -20.91 3.88
N ARG A 137 2.32 -21.25 5.07
CA ARG A 137 2.71 -22.63 5.43
C ARG A 137 1.79 -23.17 6.50
N PHE A 138 1.21 -24.33 6.24
CA PHE A 138 0.29 -25.01 7.13
C PHE A 138 0.90 -26.32 7.60
N ARG A 139 0.74 -26.64 8.89
CA ARG A 139 1.26 -27.87 9.49
C ARG A 139 0.10 -28.81 9.76
N ILE A 140 -0.07 -29.79 8.89
CA ILE A 140 -1.25 -30.66 8.85
C ILE A 140 -0.88 -32.06 9.39
N PRO A 141 -1.54 -32.55 10.45
CA PRO A 141 -1.36 -33.90 10.94
C PRO A 141 -2.20 -34.89 10.10
N VAL A 142 -1.55 -35.93 9.57
CA VAL A 142 -2.20 -37.08 8.94
C VAL A 142 -2.05 -38.29 9.86
N ASN A 143 -3.17 -38.87 10.26
CA ASN A 143 -3.20 -40.04 11.13
C ASN A 143 -3.14 -41.35 10.33
N GLY A 144 -2.57 -42.39 10.93
CA GLY A 144 -2.37 -43.68 10.27
C GLY A 144 -3.63 -44.50 10.01
N GLY A 145 -4.82 -44.00 10.38
CA GLY A 145 -6.08 -44.75 10.30
C GLY A 145 -6.03 -46.03 11.14
N GLY A 146 -6.42 -45.95 12.42
CA GLY A 146 -6.57 -47.17 13.22
C GLY A 146 -7.59 -48.10 12.56
N VAL A 147 -7.16 -49.33 12.26
CA VAL A 147 -8.01 -50.44 11.82
C VAL A 147 -8.80 -50.99 13.00
#